data_AF-A0A7V9W5C6-F1
#
_entry.id   AF-A0A7V9W5C6-F1
#
_cell.length_a   1.000
_cell.length_b   1.000
_cell.length_c   1.000
_cell.angle_alpha   90.00
_cell.angle_beta   90.00
_cell.angle_gamma   90.00
#
_symmetry.space_group_name_H-M   'P 1'
#
loop_
_entity.id
_entity.type
_entity.pdbx_description
1 polymer ?
#
loop_
_entity_poly.entity_id
_entity_poly.type
_entity_poly.pdbx_seq_one_letter_code
_entity_poly.pdbx_strand_id
1 'polypeptide(L)'
;SLSARDILDREATLTIWQDDEMLRQVNGIVSEFARGDRGHRHTFYRVEIRPALWRLGLRQNSRIFQEVSPLTVLNTLCDEHGLTDLAFAATREPESREYLTQYREDDLAFVERLAAEEGLFYFHEFFEVGSDEDVHAAHRLVFADAPQVLSHLGERTYHGRAGGTPPTRHVRKLQQHARVAPAS
;
A
#
# COMPACT_ATOMS: atom_id res chain seq x y z
N SER A 1 25.12 2.66 -17.65
CA SER A 1 24.67 3.35 -16.42
C SER A 1 23.16 3.20 -16.34
N LEU A 2 22.60 3.03 -15.13
CA LEU A 2 21.15 3.00 -14.94
C LEU A 2 20.52 4.28 -15.49
N SER A 3 19.45 4.15 -16.26
CA SER A 3 18.70 5.28 -16.82
C SER A 3 17.28 5.31 -16.25
N ALA A 4 16.71 6.50 -16.15
CA ALA A 4 15.36 6.68 -15.63
C ALA A 4 14.31 5.91 -16.45
N ARG A 5 14.49 5.87 -17.79
CA ARG A 5 13.58 5.19 -18.72
C ARG A 5 13.50 3.69 -18.49
N ASP A 6 14.55 3.08 -17.96
CA ASP A 6 14.61 1.63 -17.74
C ASP A 6 13.92 1.23 -16.43
N ILE A 7 13.65 2.19 -15.53
CA ILE A 7 13.28 1.90 -14.14
C ILE A 7 11.95 2.57 -13.74
N LEU A 8 11.67 3.79 -14.22
CA LEU A 8 10.40 4.47 -13.91
C LEU A 8 9.20 3.66 -14.38
N ASP A 9 8.15 3.65 -13.55
CA ASP A 9 6.91 2.89 -13.77
C ASP A 9 7.13 1.38 -13.95
N ARG A 10 8.25 0.86 -13.44
CA ARG A 10 8.52 -0.58 -13.34
C ARG A 10 8.31 -1.06 -11.91
N GLU A 11 7.93 -2.33 -11.81
CA GLU A 11 7.87 -3.00 -10.52
C GLU A 11 9.26 -3.12 -9.90
N ALA A 12 9.33 -2.93 -8.59
CA ALA A 12 10.54 -3.07 -7.82
C ALA A 12 10.24 -3.68 -6.45
N THR A 13 11.19 -4.49 -5.98
CA THR A 13 11.11 -5.17 -4.69
C THR A 13 12.29 -4.77 -3.80
N LEU A 14 11.97 -4.27 -2.61
CA LEU A 14 12.93 -4.08 -1.52
C LEU A 14 12.88 -5.31 -0.60
N THR A 15 13.99 -6.01 -0.48
CA THR A 15 14.14 -7.14 0.46
C THR A 15 14.97 -6.72 1.66
N ILE A 16 14.45 -6.98 2.86
CA ILE A 16 15.12 -6.73 4.13
C ILE A 16 15.66 -8.05 4.66
N TRP A 17 16.98 -8.12 4.83
CA TRP A 17 17.70 -9.28 5.34
C TRP A 17 18.26 -9.00 6.73
N GLN A 18 18.31 -10.02 7.57
CA GLN A 18 19.02 -10.00 8.85
C GLN A 18 19.64 -11.38 9.09
N ASP A 19 20.94 -11.44 9.40
CA ASP A 19 21.64 -12.68 9.74
C ASP A 19 21.41 -13.79 8.69
N ASP A 20 21.48 -13.42 7.41
CA ASP A 20 21.20 -14.26 6.22
C ASP A 20 19.75 -14.81 6.11
N GLU A 21 18.85 -14.36 6.98
CA GLU A 21 17.40 -14.63 6.91
C GLU A 21 16.67 -13.48 6.21
N MET A 22 15.80 -13.81 5.26
CA MET A 22 14.90 -12.85 4.63
C MET A 22 13.77 -12.50 5.60
N LEU A 23 13.75 -11.27 6.10
CA LEU A 23 12.75 -10.85 7.10
C LEU A 23 11.47 -10.32 6.48
N ARG A 24 11.58 -9.62 5.35
CA ARG A 24 10.45 -8.95 4.71
C ARG A 24 10.77 -8.58 3.27
N GLN A 25 9.77 -8.68 2.42
CA GLN A 25 9.75 -8.02 1.12
C GLN A 25 8.71 -6.91 1.08
N VAL A 26 9.02 -5.86 0.34
CA VAL A 26 8.11 -4.76 0.04
C VAL A 26 8.17 -4.54 -1.46
N ASN A 27 7.04 -4.74 -2.13
CA ASN A 27 6.92 -4.63 -3.56
C ASN A 27 6.13 -3.37 -3.93
N GLY A 28 6.44 -2.76 -5.05
CA GLY A 28 5.69 -1.61 -5.54
C GLY A 28 6.19 -1.19 -6.90
N ILE A 29 5.88 0.06 -7.27
CA ILE A 29 6.27 0.66 -8.54
C ILE A 29 7.23 1.80 -8.26
N VAL A 30 8.24 1.95 -9.11
CA VAL A 30 9.16 3.08 -9.03
C VAL A 30 8.47 4.34 -9.55
N SER A 31 8.12 5.20 -8.61
CA SER A 31 7.47 6.50 -8.85
C SER A 31 8.45 7.63 -9.14
N GLU A 32 9.66 7.55 -8.60
CA GLU A 32 10.71 8.56 -8.80
C GLU A 32 12.09 7.89 -8.91
N PHE A 33 12.92 8.42 -9.80
CA PHE A 33 14.31 8.04 -9.96
C PHE A 33 15.17 9.31 -10.03
N ALA A 34 16.18 9.41 -9.17
CA ALA A 34 17.15 10.47 -9.20
C ALA A 34 18.58 9.89 -9.26
N ARG A 35 19.39 10.42 -10.17
CA ARG A 35 20.83 10.19 -10.21
C ARG A 35 21.53 11.42 -9.61
N GLY A 36 22.17 11.22 -8.47
CA GLY A 36 22.99 12.23 -7.82
C GLY A 36 24.42 12.24 -8.34
N ASP A 37 25.32 12.78 -7.52
CA ASP A 37 26.72 12.97 -7.90
C ASP A 37 27.45 11.66 -8.23
N ARG A 38 28.32 11.77 -9.22
CA ARG A 38 29.29 10.72 -9.56
C ARG A 38 30.58 11.00 -8.80
N GLY A 39 30.82 10.25 -7.73
CA GLY A 39 32.10 10.22 -7.05
C GLY A 39 33.17 9.48 -7.85
N HIS A 40 34.37 9.36 -7.27
CA HIS A 40 35.51 8.72 -7.93
C HIS A 40 35.28 7.26 -8.32
N ARG A 41 34.47 6.51 -7.55
CA ARG A 41 34.18 5.09 -7.81
C ARG A 41 32.70 4.82 -7.99
N HIS A 42 31.83 5.48 -7.22
CA HIS A 42 30.40 5.19 -7.17
C HIS A 42 29.58 6.39 -7.64
N THR A 43 28.39 6.12 -8.18
CA THR A 43 27.37 7.14 -8.47
C THR A 43 26.22 6.93 -7.51
N PHE A 44 25.75 8.02 -6.88
CA PHE A 44 24.62 7.94 -5.97
C PHE A 44 23.29 7.92 -6.73
N TYR A 45 22.38 7.04 -6.33
CA TYR A 45 21.03 6.97 -6.88
C TYR A 45 20.02 7.01 -5.74
N ARG A 46 18.86 7.61 -6.00
CA ARG A 46 17.68 7.57 -5.14
C ARG A 46 16.52 7.05 -5.97
N VAL A 47 15.75 6.16 -5.37
CA VAL A 47 14.55 5.57 -5.97
C VAL A 47 13.42 5.69 -4.94
N GLU A 48 12.25 6.13 -5.38
CA GLU A 48 11.04 6.13 -4.57
C GLU A 48 10.08 5.05 -5.07
N ILE A 49 9.86 4.05 -4.22
CA ILE A 49 8.93 2.95 -4.48
C ILE A 49 7.61 3.27 -3.78
N ARG A 50 6.50 3.25 -4.53
CA ARG A 50 5.14 3.45 -4.00
C ARG A 50 4.26 2.24 -4.28
N PRO A 51 3.21 1.99 -3.48
CA PRO A 51 2.20 1.02 -3.84
C PRO A 51 1.55 1.37 -5.19
N ALA A 52 1.05 0.38 -5.91
CA ALA A 52 0.55 0.53 -7.27
C ALA A 52 -0.75 1.35 -7.28
N LEU A 53 -1.49 1.35 -6.15
CA LEU A 53 -2.63 2.21 -5.89
C LEU A 53 -2.33 3.70 -6.06
N TRP A 54 -1.07 4.13 -5.83
CA TRP A 54 -0.67 5.52 -6.03
C TRP A 54 -0.92 6.04 -7.44
N ARG A 55 -0.86 5.18 -8.47
CA ARG A 55 -1.08 5.58 -9.87
C ARG A 55 -2.45 6.20 -10.11
N LEU A 56 -3.46 5.81 -9.32
CA LEU A 56 -4.81 6.38 -9.40
C LEU A 56 -4.83 7.88 -9.06
N GLY A 57 -3.84 8.38 -8.31
CA GLY A 57 -3.68 9.81 -8.00
C GLY A 57 -3.07 10.64 -9.13
N LEU A 58 -2.68 10.02 -10.25
CA LEU A 58 -2.07 10.72 -11.39
C LEU A 58 -3.07 11.18 -12.44
N ARG A 59 -4.34 10.77 -12.31
CA ARG A 59 -5.39 11.05 -13.28
C ARG A 59 -6.62 11.60 -12.59
N GLN A 60 -7.12 12.71 -13.10
CA GLN A 60 -8.38 13.32 -12.68
C GLN A 60 -9.49 12.99 -13.67
N ASN A 61 -10.67 12.62 -13.17
CA ASN A 61 -11.83 12.28 -13.99
C ASN A 61 -13.13 12.93 -13.49
N SER A 62 -14.13 12.92 -14.37
CA SER A 62 -15.53 13.20 -14.06
C SER A 62 -16.38 12.09 -14.67
N ARG A 63 -16.93 11.20 -13.84
CA ARG A 63 -17.64 10.00 -14.28
C ARG A 63 -18.84 9.72 -13.39
N ILE A 64 -19.88 9.17 -13.99
CA ILE A 64 -21.09 8.72 -13.32
C ILE A 64 -21.11 7.20 -13.36
N PHE A 65 -21.45 6.60 -12.23
CA PHE A 65 -21.69 5.19 -12.03
C PHE A 65 -23.15 5.04 -11.57
N GLN A 66 -23.93 4.18 -12.23
CA GLN A 66 -25.37 4.01 -11.96
C GLN A 66 -25.68 2.57 -11.62
N GLU A 67 -26.63 2.38 -10.71
CA GLU A 67 -27.13 1.07 -10.28
C GLU A 67 -26.02 0.05 -9.96
N VAL A 68 -24.94 0.52 -9.33
CA VAL A 68 -23.74 -0.30 -9.05
C VAL A 68 -23.30 -0.18 -7.59
N SER A 69 -22.77 -1.27 -7.04
CA SER A 69 -22.27 -1.30 -5.68
C SER A 69 -20.92 -0.57 -5.54
N PRO A 70 -20.66 0.08 -4.39
CA PRO A 70 -19.37 0.68 -4.08
C PRO A 70 -18.16 -0.24 -4.32
N LEU A 71 -18.23 -1.51 -3.90
CA LEU A 71 -17.13 -2.46 -4.10
C LEU A 71 -16.86 -2.72 -5.58
N THR A 72 -17.90 -2.79 -6.40
CA THR A 72 -17.76 -2.95 -7.85
C THR A 72 -17.10 -1.73 -8.49
N VAL A 73 -17.42 -0.52 -8.02
CA VAL A 73 -16.77 0.72 -8.47
C VAL A 73 -15.29 0.72 -8.08
N LEU A 74 -14.96 0.36 -6.82
CA LEU A 74 -13.57 0.23 -6.37
C LEU A 74 -12.79 -0.77 -7.23
N ASN A 75 -13.38 -1.93 -7.52
CA ASN A 75 -12.78 -2.95 -8.39
C ASN A 75 -12.54 -2.42 -9.80
N THR A 76 -13.54 -1.75 -10.39
CA THR A 76 -13.45 -1.17 -11.74
C THR A 76 -12.31 -0.17 -11.84
N LEU A 77 -12.19 0.74 -10.86
CA LEU A 77 -11.12 1.75 -10.83
C LEU A 77 -9.74 1.10 -10.67
N CYS A 78 -9.62 0.05 -9.86
CA CYS A 78 -8.35 -0.67 -9.71
C CYS A 78 -7.96 -1.39 -11.01
N ASP A 79 -8.90 -2.12 -11.62
CA ASP A 79 -8.70 -2.89 -12.84
C ASP A 79 -8.28 -2.00 -14.03
N GLU A 80 -8.94 -0.84 -14.20
CA GLU A 80 -8.60 0.15 -15.23
C GLU A 80 -7.15 0.66 -15.14
N HIS A 81 -6.52 0.57 -13.97
CA HIS A 81 -5.12 0.95 -13.71
C HIS A 81 -4.17 -0.25 -13.58
N GLY A 82 -4.63 -1.46 -13.94
CA GLY A 82 -3.82 -2.67 -13.91
C GLY A 82 -3.46 -3.14 -12.50
N LEU A 83 -4.30 -2.85 -11.50
CA LEU A 83 -4.23 -3.44 -10.17
C LEU A 83 -5.10 -4.71 -10.16
N THR A 84 -4.49 -5.83 -10.53
CA THR A 84 -5.22 -7.09 -10.76
C THR A 84 -5.40 -7.93 -9.50
N ASP A 85 -4.57 -7.75 -8.48
CA ASP A 85 -4.69 -8.47 -7.20
C ASP A 85 -5.38 -7.60 -6.15
N LEU A 86 -6.71 -7.64 -6.17
CA LEU A 86 -7.59 -6.90 -5.27
C LEU A 86 -8.46 -7.87 -4.48
N ALA A 87 -8.55 -7.68 -3.17
CA ALA A 87 -9.41 -8.47 -2.30
C ALA A 87 -10.32 -7.58 -1.44
N PHE A 88 -11.52 -8.09 -1.18
CA PHE A 88 -12.49 -7.47 -0.27
C PHE A 88 -12.73 -8.41 0.91
N ALA A 89 -12.30 -7.99 2.09
CA ALA A 89 -12.59 -8.63 3.37
C ALA A 89 -13.63 -7.81 4.15
N ALA A 90 -14.69 -7.39 3.45
CA ALA A 90 -15.80 -6.66 4.04
C ALA A 90 -16.79 -7.65 4.68
N THR A 91 -17.14 -7.42 5.94
CA THR A 91 -18.11 -8.24 6.66
C THR A 91 -19.55 -7.94 6.26
N ARG A 92 -19.81 -6.72 5.76
CA ARG A 92 -21.09 -6.33 5.16
C ARG A 92 -20.93 -6.12 3.67
N GLU A 93 -21.96 -6.48 2.92
CA GLU A 93 -22.03 -6.17 1.50
C GLU A 93 -22.71 -4.80 1.31
N PRO A 94 -22.02 -3.79 0.77
CA PRO A 94 -22.63 -2.49 0.48
C PRO A 94 -23.76 -2.62 -0.54
N GLU A 95 -24.87 -1.94 -0.29
CA GLU A 95 -25.99 -1.90 -1.24
C GLU A 95 -25.59 -1.22 -2.55
N SER A 96 -26.24 -1.64 -3.64
CA SER A 96 -26.11 -0.95 -4.91
C SER A 96 -26.66 0.47 -4.79
N ARG A 97 -25.93 1.44 -5.36
CA ARG A 97 -26.36 2.84 -5.35
C ARG A 97 -26.94 3.20 -6.70
N GLU A 98 -28.09 3.86 -6.69
CA GLU A 98 -28.75 4.38 -7.90
C GLU A 98 -27.80 5.32 -8.67
N TYR A 99 -27.04 6.15 -7.94
CA TYR A 99 -26.18 7.16 -8.54
C TYR A 99 -24.94 7.43 -7.69
N LEU A 100 -23.77 7.27 -8.31
CA LEU A 100 -22.46 7.57 -7.77
C LEU A 100 -21.71 8.49 -8.73
N THR A 101 -21.17 9.60 -8.23
CA THR A 101 -20.42 10.55 -9.05
C THR A 101 -19.00 10.70 -8.54
N GLN A 102 -18.06 10.53 -9.45
CA GLN A 102 -16.71 11.06 -9.35
C GLN A 102 -16.71 12.43 -10.03
N TYR A 103 -16.47 13.52 -9.30
CA TYR A 103 -16.56 14.86 -9.87
C TYR A 103 -15.29 15.66 -9.66
N ARG A 104 -14.49 15.77 -10.73
CA ARG A 104 -13.27 16.60 -10.74
C ARG A 104 -12.35 16.24 -9.57
N GLU A 105 -12.20 14.95 -9.32
CA GLU A 105 -11.28 14.40 -8.33
C GLU A 105 -10.46 13.31 -9.03
N ASP A 106 -9.27 13.04 -8.51
CA ASP A 106 -8.47 11.91 -9.01
C ASP A 106 -9.08 10.57 -8.58
N ASP A 107 -8.68 9.50 -9.28
CA ASP A 107 -9.25 8.17 -9.03
C ASP A 107 -8.91 7.69 -7.62
N LEU A 108 -7.76 8.09 -7.06
CA LEU A 108 -7.35 7.71 -5.71
C LEU A 108 -8.20 8.42 -4.66
N ALA A 109 -8.40 9.72 -4.78
CA ALA A 109 -9.28 10.49 -3.91
C ALA A 109 -10.71 9.94 -3.93
N PHE A 110 -11.21 9.53 -5.10
CA PHE A 110 -12.53 8.91 -5.20
C PHE A 110 -12.59 7.54 -4.52
N VAL A 111 -11.57 6.69 -4.71
CA VAL A 111 -11.42 5.41 -4.00
C VAL A 111 -11.41 5.60 -2.49
N GLU A 112 -10.62 6.55 -1.98
CA GLU A 112 -10.49 6.83 -0.55
C GLU A 112 -11.79 7.36 0.05
N ARG A 113 -12.46 8.26 -0.67
CA ARG A 113 -13.77 8.79 -0.26
C ARG A 113 -14.82 7.69 -0.22
N LEU A 114 -14.93 6.88 -1.27
CA LEU A 114 -15.91 5.80 -1.35
C LEU A 114 -15.66 4.71 -0.30
N ALA A 115 -14.39 4.35 -0.06
CA ALA A 115 -14.01 3.45 1.01
C ALA A 115 -14.40 4.01 2.39
N ALA A 116 -14.11 5.28 2.66
CA ALA A 116 -14.46 5.91 3.93
C ALA A 116 -15.99 6.00 4.16
N GLU A 117 -16.78 6.29 3.12
CA GLU A 117 -18.25 6.26 3.17
C GLU A 117 -18.77 4.88 3.56
N GLU A 118 -18.14 3.82 3.06
CA GLU A 118 -18.43 2.43 3.41
C GLU A 118 -17.70 1.97 4.68
N GLY A 119 -17.03 2.84 5.43
CA GLY A 119 -16.29 2.45 6.64
C GLY A 119 -15.21 1.39 6.37
N LEU A 120 -14.67 1.36 5.15
CA LEU A 120 -13.58 0.50 4.73
C LEU A 120 -12.24 1.21 4.96
N PHE A 121 -11.27 0.48 5.48
CA PHE A 121 -9.85 0.81 5.38
C PHE A 121 -9.20 -0.12 4.34
N TYR A 122 -7.97 0.19 3.94
CA TYR A 122 -7.20 -0.69 3.08
C TYR A 122 -5.75 -0.86 3.54
N PHE A 123 -5.14 -1.97 3.14
CA PHE A 123 -3.73 -2.26 3.37
C PHE A 123 -3.16 -3.09 2.22
N HIS A 124 -1.84 -3.23 2.20
CA HIS A 124 -1.11 -3.95 1.15
C HIS A 124 -0.47 -5.21 1.74
N GLU A 125 -0.75 -6.36 1.13
CA GLU A 125 -0.08 -7.62 1.43
C GLU A 125 1.03 -7.85 0.39
N PHE A 126 2.25 -8.04 0.86
CA PHE A 126 3.43 -8.25 0.03
C PHE A 126 3.78 -9.72 0.01
N PHE A 127 4.08 -10.26 -1.18
CA PHE A 127 4.39 -11.67 -1.38
C PHE A 127 5.89 -11.89 -1.50
N GLU A 128 6.31 -13.13 -1.25
CA GLU A 128 7.68 -13.54 -1.53
C GLU A 128 7.87 -13.71 -3.05
N VAL A 129 8.83 -13.00 -3.62
CA VAL A 129 9.16 -13.11 -5.05
C VAL A 129 9.66 -14.53 -5.33
N GLY A 130 8.88 -15.30 -6.08
CA GLY A 130 9.21 -16.67 -6.50
C GLY A 130 8.48 -17.79 -5.75
N SER A 131 7.55 -17.49 -4.84
CA SER A 131 6.73 -18.52 -4.17
C SER A 131 5.51 -18.96 -4.97
N ASP A 132 5.03 -18.14 -5.92
CA ASP A 132 3.95 -18.47 -6.86
C ASP A 132 4.34 -18.01 -8.27
N GLU A 133 4.31 -18.92 -9.24
CA GLU A 133 4.56 -18.62 -10.67
C GLU A 133 3.44 -17.75 -11.29
N ASP A 134 2.30 -17.61 -10.62
CA ASP A 134 1.08 -16.97 -11.15
C ASP A 134 0.82 -15.53 -10.65
N VAL A 135 1.66 -14.98 -9.75
CA VAL A 135 1.45 -13.62 -9.22
C VAL A 135 2.18 -12.59 -10.09
N HIS A 136 1.48 -12.04 -11.08
CA HIS A 136 1.94 -10.93 -11.92
C HIS A 136 1.75 -9.54 -11.29
N ALA A 137 1.26 -9.45 -10.05
CA ALA A 137 1.01 -8.19 -9.37
C ALA A 137 2.12 -7.89 -8.36
N ALA A 138 2.59 -6.64 -8.31
CA ALA A 138 3.52 -6.19 -7.28
C ALA A 138 3.07 -6.60 -5.86
N HIS A 139 1.81 -6.37 -5.49
CA HIS A 139 1.25 -6.73 -4.18
C HIS A 139 -0.27 -6.83 -4.27
N ARG A 140 -0.90 -7.45 -3.27
CA ARG A 140 -2.35 -7.43 -3.12
C ARG A 140 -2.82 -6.19 -2.37
N LEU A 141 -3.83 -5.53 -2.90
CA LEU A 141 -4.57 -4.49 -2.20
C LEU A 141 -5.79 -5.13 -1.53
N VAL A 142 -5.96 -4.93 -0.22
CA VAL A 142 -7.08 -5.49 0.54
C VAL A 142 -7.91 -4.35 1.12
N PHE A 143 -9.21 -4.30 0.79
CA PHE A 143 -10.20 -3.46 1.47
C PHE A 143 -10.91 -4.26 2.55
N ALA A 144 -11.07 -3.68 3.75
CA ALA A 144 -11.68 -4.36 4.89
C ALA A 144 -12.41 -3.38 5.82
N ASP A 145 -13.38 -3.88 6.57
CA ASP A 145 -14.13 -3.12 7.59
C ASP A 145 -13.87 -3.62 9.03
N ALA A 146 -13.09 -4.68 9.18
CA ALA A 146 -12.87 -5.35 10.46
C ALA A 146 -11.37 -5.62 10.70
N PRO A 147 -10.80 -5.24 11.85
CA PRO A 147 -9.35 -5.36 12.10
C PRO A 147 -8.86 -6.81 12.22
N GLN A 148 -9.75 -7.79 12.35
CA GLN A 148 -9.42 -9.22 12.47
C GLN A 148 -8.73 -9.77 11.22
N VAL A 149 -8.86 -9.09 10.07
CA VAL A 149 -8.15 -9.45 8.84
C VAL A 149 -6.65 -9.13 8.92
N LEU A 150 -6.24 -8.21 9.78
CA LEU A 150 -4.85 -7.78 9.88
C LEU A 150 -3.97 -8.89 10.45
N SER A 151 -2.80 -9.09 9.84
CA SER A 151 -1.86 -10.12 10.29
C SER A 151 -1.39 -9.87 11.72
N HIS A 152 -1.52 -10.88 12.58
CA HIS A 152 -0.99 -10.81 13.94
C HIS A 152 0.53 -10.82 13.93
N LEU A 153 1.14 -9.76 14.47
CA LEU A 153 2.59 -9.68 14.63
C LEU A 153 3.12 -10.56 15.77
N GLY A 154 2.26 -11.14 16.61
CA GLY A 154 2.65 -11.89 17.81
C GLY A 154 3.28 -10.99 18.89
N GLU A 155 3.83 -11.62 19.93
CA GLU A 155 4.47 -10.90 21.02
C GLU A 155 5.79 -10.26 20.59
N ARG A 156 6.09 -9.07 21.13
CA ARG A 156 7.33 -8.33 20.87
C ARG A 156 7.91 -7.80 22.16
N THR A 157 9.19 -8.06 22.40
CA THR A 157 9.88 -7.58 23.59
C THR A 157 10.04 -6.06 23.54
N TYR A 158 9.69 -5.38 24.64
CA TYR A 158 10.00 -3.97 24.84
C TYR A 158 11.30 -3.82 25.64
N HIS A 159 12.28 -3.12 25.07
CA HIS A 159 13.51 -2.76 25.77
C HIS A 159 13.61 -1.24 25.94
N GLY A 160 13.35 -0.77 27.16
CA GLY A 160 13.39 0.66 27.50
C GLY A 160 14.74 1.18 28.01
N ARG A 161 15.81 0.35 28.03
CA ARG A 161 17.13 0.80 28.50
C ARG A 161 17.76 1.76 27.50
N ALA A 162 18.34 2.85 28.01
CA ALA A 162 19.17 3.75 27.22
C ALA A 162 20.57 3.13 27.07
N GLY A 163 21.01 2.92 25.82
CA GLY A 163 22.34 2.40 25.49
C GLY A 163 22.44 0.88 25.38
N GLY A 164 23.49 0.43 24.68
CA GLY A 164 23.75 -0.97 24.32
C GLY A 164 23.19 -1.35 22.94
N THR A 165 23.77 -2.40 22.35
CA THR A 165 23.23 -3.07 21.16
C THR A 165 22.48 -4.31 21.63
N PRO A 166 21.15 -4.28 21.70
CA PRO A 166 20.36 -5.44 22.09
C PRO A 166 20.53 -6.57 21.06
N PRO A 167 20.56 -7.83 21.51
CA PRO A 167 20.88 -8.98 20.66
C PRO A 167 19.74 -9.36 19.71
N THR A 168 18.51 -8.91 19.99
CA THR A 168 17.31 -9.29 19.23
C THR A 168 16.46 -8.09 18.86
N ARG A 169 15.61 -8.28 17.84
CA ARG A 169 14.64 -7.29 17.39
C ARG A 169 13.65 -6.97 18.51
N HIS A 170 13.43 -5.69 18.77
CA HIS A 170 12.61 -5.24 19.88
C HIS A 170 11.97 -3.87 19.64
N VAL A 171 10.98 -3.55 20.48
CA VAL A 171 10.40 -2.21 20.58
C VAL A 171 11.25 -1.37 21.52
N ARG A 172 11.79 -0.24 21.03
CA ARG A 172 12.63 0.67 21.82
C ARG A 172 11.85 1.78 22.51
N LYS A 173 10.67 2.13 21.99
CA LYS A 173 9.88 3.27 22.47
C LYS A 173 8.40 2.93 22.40
N LEU A 174 7.67 3.20 23.48
CA LEU A 174 6.22 3.07 23.58
C LEU A 174 5.67 4.38 24.16
N GLN A 175 4.63 4.93 23.54
CA GLN A 175 3.92 6.13 24.02
C GLN A 175 2.42 5.88 23.92
N GLN A 176 1.67 6.32 24.93
CA GLN A 176 0.20 6.23 24.95
C GLN A 176 -0.37 7.65 25.08
N HIS A 177 -1.33 7.97 24.22
CA HIS A 177 -2.01 9.26 24.20
C HIS A 177 -3.53 9.04 24.22
N ALA A 178 -4.25 9.84 25.00
CA ALA A 178 -5.71 9.88 25.02
C ALA A 178 -6.19 11.30 24.71
N ARG A 179 -7.29 11.42 23.96
CA ARG A 179 -7.90 12.70 23.58
C ARG A 179 -9.42 12.59 23.70
N VAL A 180 -10.07 13.68 24.12
CA VAL A 180 -11.53 13.78 24.11
C VAL A 180 -12.01 13.88 22.67
N ALA A 181 -13.04 13.11 22.30
CA ALA A 181 -13.69 13.13 21.00
C ALA A 181 -15.22 13.11 21.17
N PRO A 182 -16.00 13.58 20.17
CA PRO A 182 -17.44 13.42 20.17
C PRO A 182 -17.85 11.94 20.33
N ALA A 183 -18.95 11.68 21.04
CA ALA A 183 -19.54 10.34 21.06
C ALA A 183 -20.08 10.03 19.66
N SER A 184 -19.70 8.86 19.12
CA SER A 184 -20.19 8.34 17.84
C SER A 184 -21.60 7.79 17.96
#